data_AF-A0A844ABA9-F1
#
_entry.id   AF-A0A844ABA9-F1
#
_cell.length_a   1.000
_cell.length_b   1.000
_cell.length_c   1.000
_cell.angle_alpha   90.00
_cell.angle_beta   90.00
_cell.angle_gamma   90.00
#
_symmetry.space_group_name_H-M   'P 1'
#
loop_
_entity.id
_entity.type
_entity.pdbx_description
1 polymer ?
#
loop_
_entity_poly.entity_id
_entity_poly.type
_entity_poly.pdbx_seq_one_letter_code
_entity_poly.pdbx_strand_id
1 'polypeptide(L)' 'MYLELSDADTRKVVAEVFYSGKADRMSFTAYEEDLPLEAVELLIERGKQLLSPTIEEVP' A
#
# COMPACT_ATOMS: atom_id res chain seq x y z
N MET A 1 -7.46 0.98 4.73
CA MET A 1 -6.07 1.47 4.80
C MET A 1 -5.68 1.99 3.42
N TYR A 2 -4.93 3.08 3.36
CA TYR A 2 -4.41 3.68 2.13
C TYR A 2 -2.92 3.98 2.29
N LEU A 3 -2.13 3.65 1.28
CA LEU A 3 -0.71 3.99 1.15
C LEU A 3 -0.46 4.48 -0.26
N GLU A 4 0.32 5.54 -0.39
CA GLU A 4 0.79 6.06 -1.66
C GLU A 4 2.32 6.04 -1.71
N LEU A 5 2.86 5.80 -2.91
CA LEU A 5 4.25 5.99 -3.24
C LEU A 5 4.35 7.21 -4.15
N SER A 6 5.17 8.18 -3.73
CA SER A 6 5.42 9.39 -4.49
C SER A 6 6.87 9.45 -4.91
N ASP A 7 7.10 9.88 -6.16
CA ASP A 7 8.42 10.21 -6.66
C ASP A 7 8.96 11.44 -5.88
N ALA A 8 10.17 11.34 -5.34
CA ALA A 8 10.71 12.35 -4.44
C ALA A 8 11.02 13.68 -5.14
N ASP A 9 11.38 13.63 -6.42
CA ASP A 9 11.83 14.78 -7.19
C ASP A 9 10.63 15.56 -7.76
N THR A 10 9.65 14.84 -8.29
CA THR A 10 8.46 15.41 -8.94
C THR A 10 7.26 15.55 -8.01
N ARG A 11 7.28 14.87 -6.86
CA ARG A 11 6.15 14.72 -5.93
C ARG A 11 4.89 14.11 -6.55
N LYS A 12 5.03 13.45 -7.71
CA LYS A 12 3.94 12.77 -8.38
C LYS A 12 3.69 11.43 -7.68
N VAL A 13 2.42 11.10 -7.45
CA VAL A 13 2.03 9.76 -7.01
C VAL A 13 2.25 8.79 -8.17
N VAL A 14 3.06 7.76 -7.93
CA VAL A 14 3.42 6.76 -8.94
C VAL A 14 2.76 5.42 -8.68
N ALA A 15 2.42 5.11 -7.43
CA ALA A 15 1.65 3.91 -7.09
C ALA A 15 0.85 4.11 -5.80
N GLU A 16 -0.15 3.27 -5.60
CA GLU A 16 -0.91 3.19 -4.35
C GLU A 16 -1.30 1.77 -3.99
N VAL A 17 -1.48 1.54 -2.68
CA VAL A 17 -2.11 0.36 -2.12
C VAL A 17 -3.33 0.80 -1.32
N PHE A 18 -4.47 0.20 -1.64
CA PHE A 18 -5.69 0.38 -0.88
C PHE A 18 -6.18 -0.97 -0.34
N TYR A 19 -6.50 -1.03 0.95
CA TYR A 19 -7.18 -2.17 1.55
C TYR A 19 -8.55 -1.76 2.09
N SER A 20 -9.56 -2.52 1.69
CA SER A 20 -10.93 -2.42 2.17
C SER A 20 -11.25 -3.60 3.09
N GLY A 21 -11.41 -3.33 4.39
CA GLY A 21 -11.84 -4.36 5.34
C GLY A 21 -13.26 -4.87 5.09
N LYS A 22 -14.14 -4.05 4.48
CA LYS A 22 -15.50 -4.47 4.10
C LYS A 22 -15.49 -5.52 2.98
N ALA A 23 -14.55 -5.40 2.04
CA ALA A 23 -14.43 -6.32 0.90
C ALA A 23 -13.36 -7.40 1.12
N ASP A 24 -12.67 -7.35 2.27
CA ASP A 24 -11.46 -8.10 2.59
C ASP A 24 -10.48 -8.21 1.40
N ARG A 25 -10.22 -7.07 0.77
CA ARG A 25 -9.45 -7.01 -0.47
C ARG A 25 -8.42 -5.90 -0.43
N MET A 26 -7.20 -6.26 -0.81
CA MET A 26 -6.13 -5.32 -1.15
C MET A 26 -6.07 -5.11 -2.67
N SER A 27 -5.97 -3.86 -3.08
CA SER A 27 -5.72 -3.44 -4.46
C SER A 27 -4.39 -2.69 -4.52
N PHE A 28 -3.60 -2.98 -5.54
CA PHE A 28 -2.41 -2.21 -5.90
C PHE A 28 -2.67 -1.55 -7.25
N THR A 29 -2.38 -0.25 -7.37
CA THR A 29 -2.50 0.51 -8.61
C THR A 29 -1.16 1.16 -8.91
N ALA A 30 -0.61 0.87 -10.09
CA ALA A 30 0.53 1.57 -10.66
C ALA A 30 0.05 2.64 -11.65
N TYR A 31 0.63 3.84 -11.58
CA TYR A 31 0.37 4.94 -12.51
C TYR A 31 1.50 5.17 -13.52
N GLU A 32 2.63 4.49 -13.33
CA GLU A 32 3.78 4.46 -14.24
C GLU A 32 4.01 3.02 -14.71
N GLU A 33 4.45 2.85 -15.96
CA GLU A 33 4.66 1.50 -16.56
C GLU A 33 5.87 0.78 -15.94
N ASP A 34 6.95 1.52 -15.64
CA ASP A 34 8.25 0.96 -15.23
C ASP A 34 8.56 1.19 -13.74
N LEU A 35 7.61 0.87 -12.86
CA LEU A 35 7.87 0.88 -11.42
C LEU A 35 8.90 -0.20 -11.05
N PRO A 36 9.99 0.16 -10.33
CA PRO A 36 10.95 -0.82 -9.84
C PRO A 36 10.27 -1.87 -8.96
N LEU A 37 10.64 -3.13 -9.14
CA LEU A 37 10.06 -4.24 -8.37
C LEU A 37 10.24 -4.03 -6.86
N GLU A 38 11.40 -3.52 -6.45
CA GLU A 38 11.72 -3.24 -5.06
C GLU A 38 10.77 -2.21 -4.44
N ALA A 39 10.31 -1.24 -5.24
CA ALA A 39 9.34 -0.25 -4.79
C ALA A 39 7.95 -0.87 -4.61
N VAL A 40 7.56 -1.78 -5.50
CA VAL A 40 6.30 -2.55 -5.39
C VAL A 40 6.33 -3.44 -4.15
N GLU A 41 7.41 -4.20 -3.96
CA GLU A 41 7.59 -5.07 -2.79
C GLU A 41 7.56 -4.27 -1.48
N LEU A 42 8.25 -3.13 -1.43
CA LEU A 42 8.24 -2.24 -0.27
C LEU A 42 6.82 -1.76 0.05
N LEU A 43 6.05 -1.32 -0.95
CA LEU A 43 4.71 -0.79 -0.73
C LEU A 43 3.76 -1.88 -0.21
N ILE A 44 3.87 -3.10 -0.74
CA ILE A 44 3.10 -4.26 -0.30
C ILE A 44 3.48 -4.66 1.13
N GLU A 45 4.77 -4.75 1.46
CA GLU A 45 5.22 -5.10 2.81
C GLU A 45 4.77 -4.07 3.85
N ARG A 46 4.84 -2.78 3.52
CA ARG A 46 4.28 -1.70 4.36
C ARG A 46 2.77 -1.85 4.52
N GLY A 47 2.06 -2.18 3.45
CA GLY A 47 0.63 -2.47 3.48
C GLY A 47 0.30 -3.59 4.45
N LYS A 48 0.99 -4.73 4.36
CA LYS A 48 0.80 -5.86 5.28
C LYS A 48 1.06 -5.49 6.74
N GLN A 49 2.13 -4.74 7.02
CA GLN A 49 2.45 -4.31 8.39
C GLN A 49 1.32 -3.49 9.01
N LEU A 50 0.71 -2.59 8.25
CA LEU A 50 -0.42 -1.77 8.71
C LEU A 50 -1.73 -2.54 8.81
N LEU A 51 -1.84 -3.69 8.15
CA LEU A 51 -2.96 -4.61 8.27
C LEU A 51 -2.76 -5.70 9.33
N SER A 52 -1.60 -5.71 10.01
CA SER A 52 -1.40 -6.60 11.15
C SER A 52 -2.60 -6.44 12.08
N PRO A 53 -3.26 -7.53 12.49
CA PRO A 53 -4.45 -7.44 13.29
C PRO A 53 -4.11 -6.60 14.51
N THR A 54 -4.80 -5.48 14.69
CA THR A 54 -4.99 -4.95 16.03
C THR A 54 -5.63 -6.12 16.76
N ILE A 55 -4.88 -6.79 17.63
CA ILE A 55 -5.49 -7.65 18.62
C ILE A 55 -6.45 -6.71 19.35
N GLU A 56 -7.73 -6.72 18.99
CA GLU A 56 -8.75 -6.19 19.87
C GLU A 56 -8.60 -7.06 21.12
N GLU A 57 -7.95 -6.52 22.14
CA GLU A 57 -8.08 -7.06 23.48
C GLU A 57 -9.57 -6.94 23.80
N VAL A 58 -10.29 -8.04 23.58
CA VAL A 58 -11.67 -8.20 24.01
C VAL A 58 -11.64 -8.07 25.54
N PRO A 59 -12.31 -7.06 26.14
CA PRO A 59 -12.27 -6.83 27.57
C PRO A 59 -12.95 -7.93 28.38
#